data_AF-A0A1V5JT06-F1
#
_entry.id   AF-A0A1V5JT06-F1
#
_cell.length_a   1.000
_cell.length_b   1.000
_cell.length_c   1.000
_cell.angle_alpha   90.00
_cell.angle_beta   90.00
_cell.angle_gamma   90.00
#
_symmetry.space_group_name_H-M   'P 1'
#
loop_
_entity.id
_entity.type
_entity.pdbx_description
1 polymer ?
#
loop_
_entity_poly.entity_id
_entity_poly.type
_entity_poly.pdbx_seq_one_letter_code
_entity_poly.pdbx_strand_id
1 'polypeptide(L)'
;MDVADLCQAIYLSLTTDIKVANDTYNIGAREFTTLKQDFQAVLDAAGHGKRMVPIPVGPAISILKLLEKLGISPLYEWIYETAARESFVAIDKAESQLGFKPQYSNQDALLRNYAWYVEHLNDFKGSSGVSHRVPWKQGALALAKLVF
;
A
#
# COMPACT_ATOMS: atom_id res chain seq x y z
N MET A 1 4.27 -0.32 5.50
CA MET A 1 4.34 -0.30 6.97
C MET A 1 2.95 -0.57 7.53
N ASP A 2 2.87 -1.26 8.66
CA ASP A 2 1.60 -1.50 9.36
C ASP A 2 1.13 -0.27 10.14
N VAL A 3 -0.18 -0.11 10.32
CA VAL A 3 -0.75 1.01 11.10
C VAL A 3 -0.39 0.88 12.58
N ALA A 4 -0.23 -0.33 13.10
CA ALA A 4 0.18 -0.55 14.49
C ALA A 4 1.58 0.03 14.77
N ASP A 5 2.51 -0.04 13.82
CA ASP A 5 3.84 0.55 13.95
C ASP A 5 3.75 2.09 14.01
N LEU A 6 2.85 2.70 13.24
CA LEU A 6 2.60 4.13 13.34
C LEU A 6 2.02 4.52 14.71
N CYS A 7 1.08 3.73 15.24
CA CYS A 7 0.57 3.93 16.59
C CYS A 7 1.68 3.84 17.64
N GLN A 8 2.61 2.90 17.50
CA GLN A 8 3.78 2.79 18.37
C GLN A 8 4.65 4.05 18.29
N ALA A 9 4.96 4.55 17.09
CA ALA A 9 5.74 5.76 16.92
C ALA A 9 5.06 6.98 17.58
N ILE A 10 3.75 7.14 17.39
CA ILE A 10 2.97 8.20 18.04
C ILE A 10 3.06 8.07 19.57
N TYR A 11 2.85 6.87 20.10
CA TYR A 11 2.94 6.61 21.54
C TYR A 11 4.32 6.99 22.09
N LEU A 12 5.40 6.55 21.43
CA LEU A 12 6.77 6.86 21.83
C LEU A 12 7.03 8.38 21.87
N SER A 13 6.57 9.11 20.85
CA SER A 13 6.67 10.58 20.81
C SER A 13 5.91 11.26 21.94
N LEU A 14 4.81 10.66 22.44
CA LEU A 14 4.03 11.20 23.57
C LEU A 14 4.64 10.88 24.93
N THR A 15 5.46 9.82 25.04
CA THR A 15 6.00 9.33 26.32
C THR A 15 7.48 9.59 26.54
N THR A 16 8.20 10.07 25.53
CA THR A 16 9.62 10.44 25.63
C THR A 16 9.82 11.87 26.13
N ASP A 17 11.07 12.26 26.39
CA ASP A 17 11.41 13.64 26.78
C ASP A 17 11.04 14.64 25.66
N ILE A 18 10.52 15.80 26.04
CA ILE A 18 10.06 16.83 25.09
C ILE A 18 11.13 17.26 24.10
N LYS A 19 12.41 17.26 24.48
CA LYS A 19 13.53 17.62 23.59
C LYS A 19 13.78 16.57 22.52
N VAL A 20 13.42 15.32 22.80
CA VAL A 20 13.46 14.22 21.82
C VAL A 20 12.17 14.24 21.00
N ALA A 21 11.01 14.35 21.64
CA ALA A 21 9.71 14.33 20.95
C ALA A 21 9.55 15.46 19.93
N ASN A 22 10.11 16.65 20.20
CA ASN A 22 9.97 17.85 19.37
C ASN A 22 10.96 17.86 18.19
N ASP A 23 10.87 16.87 17.32
CA ASP A 23 11.72 16.75 16.13
C ASP A 23 10.96 16.00 15.01
N THR A 24 11.54 15.99 13.80
CA THR A 24 11.00 15.30 12.62
C THR A 24 11.59 13.90 12.52
N TYR A 25 10.71 12.90 12.42
CA TYR A 25 11.06 11.49 12.28
C TYR A 25 10.38 10.89 11.05
N ASN A 26 11.13 10.11 10.30
CA ASN A 26 10.59 9.25 9.28
C ASN A 26 10.19 7.92 9.93
N ILE A 27 8.97 7.47 9.64
CA ILE A 27 8.41 6.24 10.20
C ILE A 27 8.09 5.30 9.03
N GLY A 28 8.60 4.08 9.09
CA GLY A 28 8.53 3.09 8.03
C GLY A 28 8.80 1.68 8.54
N ALA A 29 8.56 0.67 7.70
CA ALA A 29 8.95 -0.69 7.99
C ALA A 29 10.49 -0.81 7.90
N ARG A 30 11.10 -1.57 8.80
CA ARG A 30 12.55 -1.86 8.76
C ARG A 30 12.89 -2.82 7.64
N GLU A 31 12.07 -3.85 7.48
CA GLU A 31 12.20 -4.85 6.42
C GLU A 31 11.16 -4.56 5.35
N PHE A 32 11.64 -4.31 4.14
CA PHE A 32 10.81 -4.02 2.97
C PHE A 32 11.43 -4.65 1.72
N THR A 33 10.58 -4.96 0.75
CA THR A 33 11.01 -5.54 -0.52
C THR A 33 10.48 -4.71 -1.69
N THR A 34 10.60 -5.22 -2.91
CA THR A 34 10.02 -4.56 -4.08
C THR A 34 8.51 -4.71 -4.10
N LEU A 35 7.81 -3.77 -4.74
CA LEU A 35 6.37 -3.86 -4.96
C LEU A 35 5.96 -5.21 -5.60
N LYS A 36 6.78 -5.72 -6.52
CA LYS A 36 6.53 -7.03 -7.14
C LYS A 36 6.50 -8.16 -6.11
N GLN A 37 7.47 -8.20 -5.20
CA GLN A 37 7.59 -9.25 -4.19
C GLN A 37 6.47 -9.14 -3.14
N ASP A 38 6.26 -7.94 -2.61
CA ASP A 38 5.22 -7.63 -1.63
C ASP A 38 3.81 -8.02 -2.14
N PHE A 39 3.48 -7.68 -3.39
CA PHE A 39 2.17 -8.05 -3.97
C PHE A 39 2.10 -9.52 -4.41
N GLN A 40 3.21 -10.12 -4.85
CA GLN A 40 3.23 -11.56 -5.17
C GLN A 40 2.89 -12.38 -3.92
N ALA A 41 3.37 -12.00 -2.74
CA ALA A 41 3.03 -12.66 -1.49
C ALA A 41 1.52 -12.70 -1.23
N VAL A 42 0.82 -11.59 -1.52
CA VAL A 42 -0.64 -11.51 -1.40
C VAL A 42 -1.32 -12.41 -2.44
N LEU A 43 -0.82 -12.44 -3.68
CA LEU A 43 -1.36 -13.35 -4.72
C LEU A 43 -1.18 -14.82 -4.36
N ASP A 44 -0.03 -15.17 -3.77
CA ASP A 44 0.27 -16.52 -3.30
C ASP A 44 -0.67 -16.90 -2.15
N ALA A 45 -0.84 -16.01 -1.17
CA ALA A 45 -1.81 -16.18 -0.07
C ALA A 45 -3.25 -16.30 -0.56
N ALA A 46 -3.60 -15.62 -1.65
CA ALA A 46 -4.93 -15.71 -2.27
C ALA A 46 -5.19 -17.05 -2.96
N GLY A 47 -4.16 -17.86 -3.25
CA GLY A 47 -4.32 -19.24 -3.72
C GLY A 47 -4.80 -19.40 -5.17
N HIS A 48 -4.84 -18.33 -5.97
CA HIS A 48 -5.33 -18.38 -7.37
C HIS A 48 -4.24 -18.74 -8.40
N GLY A 49 -3.00 -18.98 -7.97
CA GLY A 49 -1.86 -19.31 -8.85
C GLY A 49 -1.46 -18.18 -9.82
N LYS A 50 -1.86 -16.94 -9.53
CA LYS A 50 -1.57 -15.75 -10.35
C LYS A 50 -0.17 -15.21 -10.06
N ARG A 51 0.41 -14.49 -11.03
CA ARG A 51 1.76 -13.93 -10.93
C ARG A 51 1.80 -12.46 -11.28
N MET A 52 2.65 -11.69 -10.60
CA MET A 52 2.97 -10.31 -10.93
C MET A 52 3.78 -10.24 -12.23
N VAL A 53 3.17 -9.69 -13.29
CA VAL A 53 3.79 -9.50 -14.60
C VAL A 53 4.27 -8.04 -14.72
N PRO A 54 5.59 -7.79 -14.85
CA PRO A 54 6.08 -6.45 -15.07
C PRO A 54 5.75 -5.99 -16.50
N ILE A 55 5.29 -4.75 -16.63
CA ILE A 55 5.04 -4.10 -17.93
C ILE A 55 5.94 -2.87 -18.06
N PRO A 56 6.35 -2.48 -19.28
CA PRO A 56 7.14 -1.27 -19.48
C PRO A 56 6.40 -0.02 -19.00
N VAL A 57 7.05 0.75 -18.12
CA VAL A 57 6.46 1.90 -17.41
C VAL A 57 5.95 2.97 -18.39
N GLY A 58 6.75 3.34 -19.39
CA GLY A 58 6.39 4.38 -20.37
C GLY A 58 5.07 4.10 -21.09
N PRO A 59 4.95 2.97 -21.82
CA PRO A 59 3.69 2.57 -22.45
C PRO A 59 2.50 2.50 -21.50
N ALA A 60 2.70 1.96 -20.29
CA ALA A 60 1.63 1.85 -19.29
C ALA A 60 1.11 3.23 -18.87
N ILE A 61 2.01 4.17 -18.55
CA ILE A 61 1.65 5.55 -18.17
C ILE A 61 0.95 6.27 -19.33
N SER A 62 1.42 6.11 -20.57
CA SER A 62 0.78 6.74 -21.74
C SER A 62 -0.67 6.27 -21.94
N ILE A 63 -0.94 4.99 -21.76
CA ILE A 63 -2.30 4.43 -21.86
C ILE A 63 -3.18 4.98 -20.72
N LEU A 64 -2.65 5.05 -19.50
CA LEU A 64 -3.39 5.57 -18.34
C LEU A 64 -3.73 7.07 -18.51
N LYS A 65 -2.78 7.88 -19.00
CA LYS A 65 -3.04 9.30 -19.35
C LYS A 65 -4.12 9.45 -20.42
N LEU A 66 -4.15 8.56 -21.42
CA LEU A 66 -5.21 8.57 -22.44
C LEU A 66 -6.58 8.23 -21.82
N LEU A 67 -6.65 7.21 -20.97
CA LEU A 67 -7.88 6.83 -20.29
C LEU A 67 -8.38 7.94 -19.34
N GLU A 68 -7.48 8.65 -18.68
CA GLU A 68 -7.80 9.79 -17.82
C GLU A 68 -8.39 10.94 -18.62
N LYS A 69 -7.75 11.30 -19.75
CA LYS A 69 -8.25 12.33 -20.67
C LYS A 69 -9.65 12.01 -21.21
N LEU A 70 -9.98 10.72 -21.35
CA LEU A 70 -11.29 10.25 -21.78
C LEU A 70 -12.31 10.14 -20.62
N GLY A 71 -11.93 10.43 -19.38
CA GLY A 71 -12.81 10.37 -18.21
C GLY A 71 -13.19 8.96 -17.75
N ILE A 72 -12.47 7.94 -18.22
CA ILE A 72 -12.72 6.52 -17.95
C ILE A 72 -11.59 5.84 -17.17
N SER A 73 -10.49 6.54 -16.91
CA SER A 73 -9.49 6.07 -15.96
C SER A 73 -10.10 6.06 -14.56
N PRO A 74 -10.05 4.91 -13.86
CA PRO A 74 -10.32 4.93 -12.44
C PRO A 74 -9.14 5.62 -11.71
N LEU A 75 -7.89 5.47 -12.16
CA LEU A 75 -6.71 5.97 -11.44
C LEU A 75 -6.47 7.48 -11.67
N TYR A 76 -6.04 8.19 -10.63
CA TYR A 76 -5.55 9.58 -10.70
C TYR A 76 -4.05 9.64 -11.01
N GLU A 77 -3.61 10.72 -11.67
CA GLU A 77 -2.25 10.87 -12.22
C GLU A 77 -1.14 10.47 -11.27
N TRP A 78 -1.22 10.94 -10.03
CA TRP A 78 -0.19 10.69 -9.04
C TRP A 78 0.01 9.20 -8.71
N ILE A 79 -1.04 8.36 -8.75
CA ILE A 79 -0.87 6.90 -8.48
C ILE A 79 0.06 6.28 -9.51
N TYR A 80 -0.22 6.46 -10.80
CA TYR A 80 0.49 5.69 -11.82
C TYR A 80 1.88 6.24 -12.10
N GLU A 81 2.14 7.51 -11.81
CA GLU A 81 3.48 8.10 -11.93
C GLU A 81 4.42 7.69 -10.78
N THR A 82 3.85 7.40 -9.61
CA THR A 82 4.63 7.02 -8.41
C THR A 82 4.68 5.52 -8.19
N ALA A 83 3.71 4.73 -8.69
CA ALA A 83 3.67 3.27 -8.51
C ALA A 83 4.92 2.55 -9.03
N ALA A 84 5.59 3.10 -10.03
CA ALA A 84 6.84 2.53 -10.58
C ALA A 84 8.11 2.97 -9.85
N ARG A 85 8.00 3.85 -8.84
CA ARG A 85 9.13 4.38 -8.09
C ARG A 85 9.23 3.71 -6.73
N GLU A 86 10.44 3.37 -6.32
CA GLU A 86 10.67 2.90 -4.96
C GLU A 86 10.57 4.09 -3.99
N SER A 87 9.74 3.93 -2.96
CA SER A 87 9.56 4.94 -1.91
C SER A 87 9.80 4.27 -0.56
N PHE A 88 10.94 4.57 0.03
CA PHE A 88 11.34 4.13 1.36
C PHE A 88 12.00 5.30 2.08
N VAL A 89 12.05 5.22 3.40
CA VAL A 89 12.56 6.29 4.25
C VAL A 89 13.53 5.72 5.27
N ALA A 90 14.58 6.48 5.59
CA ALA A 90 15.53 6.09 6.63
C ALA A 90 14.89 6.26 8.01
N ILE A 91 14.84 5.18 8.80
CA ILE A 91 14.23 5.15 10.14
C ILE A 91 15.26 5.23 11.27
N ASP A 92 16.56 5.27 10.97
CA ASP A 92 17.65 5.18 11.96
C ASP A 92 17.52 6.20 13.10
N LYS A 93 17.06 7.41 12.77
CA LYS A 93 16.81 8.47 13.75
C LYS A 93 15.67 8.11 14.71
N ALA A 94 14.58 7.54 14.19
CA ALA A 94 13.45 7.11 15.02
C ALA A 94 13.86 5.93 15.91
N GLU A 95 14.65 4.98 15.38
CA GLU A 95 15.13 3.84 16.17
C GLU A 95 16.08 4.29 17.29
N SER A 96 17.03 5.17 16.98
CA SER A 96 18.04 5.61 17.94
C SER A 96 17.51 6.58 19.00
N GLN A 97 16.61 7.49 18.63
CA GLN A 97 16.14 8.54 19.54
C GLN A 97 14.79 8.22 20.20
N LEU A 98 13.82 7.69 19.45
CA LEU A 98 12.50 7.33 20.01
C LEU A 98 12.48 5.89 20.55
N GLY A 99 13.47 5.07 20.24
CA GLY A 99 13.41 3.63 20.51
C GLY A 99 12.37 2.91 19.64
N PHE A 100 12.01 3.52 18.50
CA PHE A 100 11.05 2.94 17.55
C PHE A 100 11.56 1.59 17.04
N LYS A 101 10.68 0.57 17.05
CA LYS A 101 11.01 -0.79 16.61
C LYS A 101 9.80 -1.34 15.85
N PRO A 102 9.73 -1.12 14.52
CA PRO A 102 8.63 -1.63 13.72
C PRO A 102 8.57 -3.14 13.85
N GLN A 103 7.37 -3.66 14.08
CA GLN A 103 7.13 -5.09 14.32
C GLN A 103 6.82 -5.84 13.03
N TYR A 104 6.39 -5.13 11.99
CA TYR A 104 5.91 -5.72 10.76
C TYR A 104 6.75 -5.26 9.56
N SER A 105 7.08 -6.21 8.68
CA SER A 105 7.55 -5.87 7.35
C SER A 105 6.42 -5.27 6.50
N ASN A 106 6.76 -4.70 5.33
CA ASN A 106 5.74 -4.31 4.36
C ASN A 106 4.86 -5.49 3.94
N GLN A 107 5.48 -6.67 3.75
CA GLN A 107 4.78 -7.89 3.37
C GLN A 107 3.81 -8.36 4.47
N ASP A 108 4.23 -8.35 5.74
CA ASP A 108 3.37 -8.72 6.86
C ASP A 108 2.15 -7.81 6.96
N ALA A 109 2.36 -6.50 6.81
CA ALA A 109 1.26 -5.53 6.82
C ALA A 109 0.24 -5.81 5.72
N LEU A 110 0.71 -6.11 4.50
CA LEU A 110 -0.17 -6.46 3.37
C LEU A 110 -0.92 -7.77 3.60
N LEU A 111 -0.24 -8.80 4.11
CA LEU A 111 -0.85 -10.10 4.39
C LEU A 111 -1.89 -10.02 5.50
N ARG A 112 -1.63 -9.26 6.57
CA ARG A 112 -2.60 -9.01 7.65
C ARG A 112 -3.84 -8.27 7.14
N ASN A 113 -3.64 -7.24 6.32
CA ASN A 113 -4.74 -6.51 5.70
C ASN A 113 -5.55 -7.40 4.75
N TYR A 114 -4.88 -8.25 3.98
CA TYR A 114 -5.54 -9.22 3.10
C TYR A 114 -6.35 -10.25 3.88
N ALA A 115 -5.78 -10.81 4.96
CA ALA A 115 -6.48 -11.76 5.83
C ALA A 115 -7.74 -11.12 6.43
N TRP A 116 -7.64 -9.90 6.96
CA TRP A 116 -8.79 -9.14 7.46
C TRP A 116 -9.83 -8.91 6.37
N TYR A 117 -9.41 -8.52 5.16
CA TYR A 117 -10.30 -8.33 4.02
C TYR A 117 -11.09 -9.59 3.65
N VAL A 118 -10.43 -10.76 3.62
CA VAL A 118 -11.08 -12.05 3.32
C VAL A 118 -12.08 -12.42 4.41
N GLU A 119 -11.71 -12.26 5.67
CA GLU A 119 -12.58 -12.55 6.82
C GLU A 119 -13.85 -11.69 6.83
N HIS A 120 -13.73 -10.41 6.46
CA HIS A 120 -14.83 -9.44 6.49
C HIS A 120 -15.51 -9.25 5.13
N LEU A 121 -15.13 -10.03 4.11
CA LEU A 121 -15.58 -9.85 2.73
C LEU A 121 -17.12 -9.79 2.63
N ASN A 122 -17.80 -10.66 3.37
CA ASN A 122 -19.26 -10.77 3.35
C ASN A 122 -19.97 -9.58 3.98
N ASP A 123 -19.28 -8.76 4.79
CA ASP A 123 -19.88 -7.62 5.49
C ASP A 123 -20.14 -6.43 4.57
N PHE A 124 -19.39 -6.33 3.47
CA PHE A 124 -19.49 -5.23 2.49
C PHE A 124 -19.69 -5.72 1.04
N LYS A 125 -19.72 -7.03 0.81
CA LYS A 125 -20.03 -7.62 -0.51
C LYS A 125 -21.47 -7.30 -0.89
N GLY A 126 -21.65 -6.52 -1.95
CA GLY A 126 -22.97 -6.08 -2.44
C GLY A 126 -23.33 -4.64 -2.05
N SER A 127 -22.51 -3.96 -1.25
CA SER A 127 -22.65 -2.54 -0.95
C SER A 127 -21.75 -1.72 -1.90
N SER A 128 -22.33 -0.80 -2.66
CA SER A 128 -21.59 0.22 -3.41
C SER A 128 -21.75 1.57 -2.70
N GLY A 129 -20.65 2.28 -2.48
CA GLY A 129 -20.67 3.60 -1.83
C GLY A 129 -19.52 4.47 -2.32
N VAL A 130 -19.38 5.64 -1.69
CA VAL A 130 -18.41 6.68 -2.08
C VAL A 130 -17.21 6.75 -1.12
N SER A 131 -17.15 5.86 -0.12
CA SER A 131 -16.12 5.85 0.93
C SER A 131 -15.09 4.74 0.70
N HIS A 132 -13.96 4.80 1.42
CA HIS A 132 -12.91 3.77 1.41
C HIS A 132 -13.34 2.40 1.97
N ARG A 133 -14.63 2.22 2.31
CA ARG A 133 -15.19 1.00 2.92
C ARG A 133 -15.95 0.12 1.94
N VAL A 134 -16.07 0.53 0.69
CA VAL A 134 -16.81 -0.21 -0.35
C VAL A 134 -15.92 -0.45 -1.57
N PRO A 135 -16.16 -1.54 -2.33
CA PRO A 135 -15.41 -1.82 -3.54
C PRO A 135 -15.53 -0.69 -4.56
N TRP A 136 -14.38 -0.27 -5.11
CA TRP A 136 -14.33 0.80 -6.09
C TRP A 136 -14.86 0.36 -7.47
N LYS A 137 -15.44 1.32 -8.22
CA LYS A 137 -15.82 1.11 -9.62
C LYS A 137 -14.57 0.93 -10.47
N GLN A 138 -14.40 -0.27 -11.03
CA GLN A 138 -13.20 -0.66 -11.77
C GLN A 138 -13.06 0.04 -13.14
N GLY A 139 -14.12 0.67 -13.65
CA GLY A 139 -14.07 1.42 -14.92
C GLY A 139 -13.53 0.58 -16.08
N ALA A 140 -12.69 1.18 -16.93
CA ALA A 140 -12.04 0.51 -18.05
C ALA A 140 -11.10 -0.65 -17.64
N LEU A 141 -10.60 -0.67 -16.39
CA LEU A 141 -9.72 -1.74 -15.90
C LEU A 141 -10.44 -3.09 -15.79
N ALA A 142 -11.77 -3.12 -15.80
CA ALA A 142 -12.52 -4.38 -15.85
C ALA A 142 -12.18 -5.20 -17.11
N LEU A 143 -11.83 -4.55 -18.22
CA LEU A 143 -11.43 -5.24 -19.45
C LEU A 143 -10.11 -5.99 -19.32
N ALA A 144 -9.22 -5.55 -18.43
CA ALA A 144 -7.94 -6.22 -18.19
C ALA A 144 -8.15 -7.65 -17.64
N LYS A 145 -9.26 -7.90 -16.92
CA LYS A 145 -9.62 -9.24 -16.41
C LYS A 145 -9.91 -10.27 -17.50
N LEU A 146 -10.11 -9.84 -18.74
CA LEU A 146 -10.30 -10.76 -19.88
C LEU A 146 -8.97 -11.32 -20.38
N VAL A 147 -7.85 -10.68 -20.02
CA VAL A 147 -6.51 -10.99 -20.56
C VAL A 147 -5.59 -11.53 -19.46
N PHE A 148 -5.82 -11.19 -18.19
CA PHE A 148 -5.03 -11.58 -17.01
C PHE A 148 -5.84 -12.42 -16.02
#